data_AF-A0A397VZH7-F1
#
_entry.id   AF-A0A397VZH7-F1
#
_cell.length_a   1.000
_cell.length_b   1.000
_cell.length_c   1.000
_cell.angle_alpha   90.00
_cell.angle_beta   90.00
_cell.angle_gamma   90.00
#
_symmetry.space_group_name_H-M   'P 1'
#
loop_
_entity.id
_entity.type
_entity.pdbx_description
1 polymer ?
#
loop_
_entity_poly.entity_id
_entity_poly.type
_entity_poly.pdbx_seq_one_letter_code
_entity_poly.pdbx_strand_id
1 'polypeptide(L)'
;KDESGETALFQAAAAGNADVVKTLLKEDASVDLSNTSNVSPLMIAAYHGHSYACRMLLDRGRANINQRDMTDKTAIAYAAHNGHGLAVETLLVRGANVNIVDVYLWSPLMLAAYKGRANIVRQLLIAGADNSLKTANGKTASQLARDGGYLHVSDMI
;
A
#
# COMPACT_ATOMS: atom_id res chain seq x y z
N LYS A 1 22.48 -4.46 -6.21
CA LYS A 1 21.43 -5.22 -5.50
C LYS A 1 22.13 -6.21 -4.58
N ASP A 2 21.56 -6.51 -3.42
CA ASP A 2 22.02 -7.64 -2.59
C ASP A 2 21.44 -8.98 -3.10
N GLU A 3 21.63 -10.06 -2.34
CA GLU A 3 21.15 -11.41 -2.67
C GLU A 3 19.61 -11.50 -2.74
N SER A 4 18.90 -10.63 -2.01
CA SER A 4 17.44 -10.51 -2.06
C SER A 4 16.95 -9.64 -3.21
N GLY A 5 17.86 -9.11 -4.04
CA GLY A 5 17.53 -8.22 -5.13
C GLY A 5 17.24 -6.77 -4.69
N GLU A 6 17.54 -6.42 -3.43
CA GLU A 6 17.21 -5.12 -2.85
C GLU A 6 18.28 -4.08 -3.26
N THR A 7 17.82 -2.88 -3.65
CA THR A 7 18.71 -1.76 -4.00
C THR A 7 18.99 -0.90 -2.77
N ALA A 8 20.00 -0.02 -2.84
CA ALA A 8 20.22 0.97 -1.79
C ALA A 8 18.97 1.85 -1.56
N LEU A 9 18.24 2.17 -2.64
CA LEU A 9 16.98 2.93 -2.55
C LEU A 9 15.88 2.14 -1.86
N PHE A 10 15.79 0.83 -2.13
CA PHE A 10 14.87 -0.07 -1.42
C PHE A 10 15.16 -0.07 0.09
N GLN A 11 16.42 -0.27 0.48
CA GLN A 11 16.82 -0.29 1.89
C GLN A 11 16.56 1.05 2.59
N ALA A 12 16.85 2.17 1.91
CA ALA A 12 16.57 3.50 2.45
C ALA A 12 15.07 3.76 2.63
N ALA A 13 14.25 3.29 1.68
CA ALA A 13 12.80 3.37 1.75
C ALA A 13 12.23 2.49 2.88
N ALA A 14 12.75 1.27 3.03
CA ALA A 14 12.38 0.34 4.10
C ALA A 14 12.72 0.89 5.50
N ALA A 15 13.85 1.59 5.64
CA ALA A 15 14.24 2.26 6.87
C ALA A 15 13.54 3.62 7.10
N GLY A 16 12.78 4.11 6.12
CA GLY A 16 12.12 5.42 6.20
C GLY A 16 13.06 6.62 6.16
N ASN A 17 14.32 6.43 5.75
CA ASN A 17 15.32 7.48 5.72
C ASN A 17 15.12 8.38 4.50
N ALA A 18 14.23 9.37 4.64
CA ALA A 18 13.82 10.27 3.56
C ALA A 18 14.99 11.09 2.97
N ASP A 19 16.02 11.39 3.76
CA ASP A 19 17.20 12.12 3.29
C ASP A 19 18.10 11.26 2.42
N VAL A 20 18.28 9.98 2.78
CA VAL A 20 19.00 9.02 1.94
C VAL A 20 18.19 8.72 0.67
N VAL A 21 16.88 8.51 0.78
CA VAL A 21 15.99 8.38 -0.40
C VAL A 21 16.15 9.57 -1.33
N LYS A 22 16.09 10.80 -0.80
CA LYS A 22 16.23 12.02 -1.58
C LYS A 22 17.60 12.14 -2.24
N THR A 23 18.66 11.77 -1.55
CA THR A 23 20.02 11.77 -2.10
C THR A 23 20.16 10.76 -3.23
N LEU A 24 19.72 9.52 -3.02
CA LEU A 24 19.77 8.47 -4.04
C LEU A 24 18.97 8.84 -5.29
N LEU A 25 17.79 9.45 -5.14
CA LEU A 25 16.99 9.91 -6.28
C LEU A 25 17.64 11.07 -7.05
N LYS A 26 18.48 11.89 -6.41
CA LYS A 26 19.25 12.94 -7.11
C LYS A 26 20.39 12.35 -7.94
N GLU A 27 20.93 11.22 -7.51
CA GLU A 27 21.97 10.46 -8.22
C GLU A 27 21.36 9.44 -9.20
N ASP A 28 20.16 9.72 -9.71
CA ASP A 28 19.44 8.92 -10.71
C ASP A 28 19.24 7.43 -10.33
N ALA A 29 19.12 7.12 -9.04
CA ALA A 29 18.78 5.77 -8.61
C ALA A 29 17.44 5.33 -9.20
N SER A 30 17.42 4.14 -9.84
CA SER A 30 16.23 3.62 -10.48
C SER A 30 15.12 3.31 -9.47
N VAL A 31 14.04 4.11 -9.51
CA VAL A 31 12.98 4.13 -8.49
C VAL A 31 12.14 2.85 -8.43
N ASP A 32 11.90 2.20 -9.58
CA ASP A 32 10.97 1.07 -9.69
C ASP A 32 11.69 -0.29 -9.68
N LEU A 33 13.01 -0.31 -9.46
CA LEU A 33 13.74 -1.56 -9.31
C LEU A 33 13.33 -2.27 -8.03
N SER A 34 12.56 -3.35 -8.21
CA SER A 34 12.05 -4.20 -7.14
C SER A 34 13.04 -5.27 -6.69
N ASN A 35 12.77 -5.82 -5.51
CA ASN A 35 13.45 -7.01 -5.00
C ASN A 35 13.00 -8.30 -5.74
N THR A 36 13.50 -9.47 -5.33
CA THR A 36 13.18 -10.76 -5.96
C THR A 36 11.71 -11.14 -5.88
N SER A 37 10.91 -10.51 -5.00
CA SER A 37 9.46 -10.72 -4.87
C SER A 37 8.63 -9.66 -5.61
N ASN A 38 9.24 -8.87 -6.48
CA ASN A 38 8.65 -7.70 -7.15
C ASN A 38 8.16 -6.59 -6.20
N VAL A 39 8.65 -6.56 -4.95
CA VAL A 39 8.34 -5.47 -4.02
C VAL A 39 9.18 -4.24 -4.39
N SER A 40 8.52 -3.12 -4.66
CA SER A 40 9.20 -1.86 -5.01
C SER A 40 9.59 -1.05 -3.76
N PRO A 41 10.51 -0.07 -3.87
CA PRO A 41 10.81 0.87 -2.79
C PRO A 41 9.56 1.57 -2.22
N LEU A 42 8.58 1.88 -3.08
CA LEU A 42 7.32 2.51 -2.63
C LEU A 42 6.47 1.54 -1.80
N MET A 43 6.41 0.26 -2.19
CA MET A 43 5.66 -0.75 -1.44
C MET A 43 6.27 -0.98 -0.06
N ILE A 44 7.59 -1.11 0.05
CA ILE A 44 8.22 -1.37 1.36
C ILE A 44 8.15 -0.15 2.28
N ALA A 45 8.25 1.07 1.75
CA ALA A 45 7.98 2.29 2.52
C ALA A 45 6.53 2.33 3.03
N ALA A 46 5.56 1.95 2.18
CA ALA A 46 4.14 1.91 2.54
C ALA A 46 3.84 0.79 3.55
N TYR A 47 4.50 -0.35 3.44
CA TYR A 47 4.41 -1.48 4.36
C TYR A 47 4.81 -1.09 5.79
N HIS A 48 5.86 -0.28 5.95
CA HIS A 48 6.33 0.24 7.24
C HIS A 48 5.70 1.59 7.64
N GLY A 49 4.85 2.17 6.79
CA GLY A 49 4.15 3.42 7.06
C GLY A 49 5.00 4.69 6.95
N HIS A 50 6.12 4.64 6.25
CA HIS A 50 7.04 5.75 6.04
C HIS A 50 6.50 6.75 5.00
N SER A 51 5.46 7.50 5.35
CA SER A 51 4.76 8.44 4.46
C SER A 51 5.67 9.48 3.81
N TYR A 52 6.69 9.97 4.52
CA TYR A 52 7.71 10.88 3.95
C TYR A 52 8.55 10.21 2.86
N ALA A 53 8.94 8.95 3.02
CA ALA A 53 9.64 8.19 1.99
C ALA A 53 8.72 7.94 0.79
N CYS A 54 7.46 7.52 1.03
CA CYS A 54 6.45 7.38 -0.03
C CYS A 54 6.30 8.68 -0.84
N ARG A 55 6.22 9.83 -0.14
CA ARG A 55 6.13 11.14 -0.77
C ARG A 55 7.33 11.43 -1.66
N MET A 56 8.55 11.20 -1.18
CA MET A 56 9.76 11.44 -1.97
C MET A 56 9.84 10.54 -3.20
N LEU A 57 9.52 9.26 -3.06
CA LEU A 57 9.52 8.30 -4.16
C LEU A 57 8.52 8.69 -5.26
N LEU A 58 7.35 9.20 -4.89
CA LEU A 58 6.33 9.63 -5.84
C LEU A 58 6.66 10.99 -6.48
N ASP A 59 7.00 12.00 -5.66
CA ASP A 59 7.17 13.38 -6.13
C ASP A 59 8.48 13.58 -6.93
N ARG A 60 9.55 12.88 -6.53
CA ARG A 60 10.88 13.04 -7.13
C ARG A 60 11.28 11.84 -7.99
N GLY A 61 10.99 10.64 -7.50
CA GLY A 61 11.34 9.42 -8.21
C GLY A 61 10.38 9.11 -9.36
N ARG A 62 9.14 9.64 -9.32
CA ARG A 62 8.06 9.28 -10.25
C ARG A 62 7.74 7.78 -10.18
N ALA A 63 7.85 7.20 -8.99
CA ALA A 63 7.57 5.79 -8.75
C ALA A 63 6.21 5.37 -9.30
N ASN A 64 6.12 4.17 -9.87
CA ASN A 64 4.84 3.62 -10.30
C ASN A 64 3.95 3.32 -9.08
N ILE A 65 2.99 4.21 -8.82
CA ILE A 65 2.09 4.14 -7.66
C ILE A 65 1.21 2.88 -7.62
N ASN A 66 0.96 2.29 -8.79
CA ASN A 66 0.11 1.11 -8.97
C ASN A 66 0.93 -0.14 -9.38
N GLN A 67 2.25 -0.13 -9.19
CA GLN A 67 3.06 -1.34 -9.35
C GLN A 67 2.50 -2.46 -8.47
N ARG A 68 2.65 -3.70 -8.94
CA ARG A 68 2.15 -4.91 -8.31
C ARG A 68 3.30 -5.87 -8.01
N ASP A 69 3.30 -6.46 -6.83
CA ASP A 69 4.25 -7.51 -6.46
C ASP A 69 3.84 -8.87 -7.05
N MET A 70 4.56 -9.95 -6.69
CA MET A 70 4.23 -11.31 -7.16
C MET A 70 2.86 -11.83 -6.71
N THR A 71 2.25 -11.20 -5.70
CA THR A 71 0.90 -11.52 -5.22
C THR A 71 -0.13 -10.49 -5.67
N ASP A 72 0.23 -9.64 -6.64
CA ASP A 72 -0.61 -8.59 -7.19
C ASP A 72 -0.96 -7.44 -6.22
N LYS A 73 -0.27 -7.34 -5.08
CA LYS A 73 -0.48 -6.27 -4.09
C LYS A 73 0.24 -4.99 -4.47
N THR A 74 -0.39 -3.87 -4.13
CA THR A 74 0.11 -2.51 -4.36
C THR A 74 0.57 -1.85 -3.05
N ALA A 75 1.24 -0.70 -3.16
CA ALA A 75 1.66 0.06 -1.99
C ALA A 75 0.48 0.45 -1.08
N ILE A 76 -0.68 0.82 -1.65
CA ILE A 76 -1.85 1.18 -0.86
C ILE A 76 -2.48 -0.03 -0.15
N ALA A 77 -2.43 -1.22 -0.76
CA ALA A 77 -2.86 -2.46 -0.11
C ALA A 77 -2.02 -2.76 1.14
N TYR A 78 -0.69 -2.58 1.05
CA TYR A 78 0.23 -2.76 2.19
C TYR A 78 -0.02 -1.74 3.31
N ALA A 79 -0.13 -0.46 2.99
CA ALA A 79 -0.41 0.58 3.99
C ALA A 79 -1.78 0.36 4.66
N ALA A 80 -2.79 -0.04 3.88
CA ALA A 80 -4.14 -0.29 4.37
C ALA A 80 -4.20 -1.49 5.32
N HIS A 81 -3.56 -2.61 4.97
CA HIS A 81 -3.48 -3.80 5.81
C HIS A 81 -2.80 -3.51 7.16
N ASN A 82 -1.66 -2.82 7.12
CA ASN A 82 -0.85 -2.57 8.32
C ASN A 82 -1.35 -1.42 9.19
N GLY A 83 -2.29 -0.60 8.70
CA GLY A 83 -2.90 0.45 9.52
C GLY A 83 -2.23 1.82 9.37
N HIS A 84 -1.46 2.05 8.32
CA HIS A 84 -0.67 3.27 8.13
C HIS A 84 -1.46 4.39 7.43
N GLY A 85 -2.37 5.03 8.16
CA GLY A 85 -3.29 6.05 7.61
C GLY A 85 -2.62 7.22 6.88
N LEU A 86 -1.48 7.72 7.36
CA LEU A 86 -0.74 8.79 6.67
C LEU A 86 -0.11 8.33 5.35
N ALA A 87 0.33 7.07 5.27
CA ALA A 87 0.83 6.50 4.03
C ALA A 87 -0.32 6.26 3.03
N VAL A 88 -1.47 5.77 3.50
CA VAL A 88 -2.71 5.67 2.71
C VAL A 88 -3.10 7.03 2.15
N GLU A 89 -3.20 8.06 3.00
CA GLU A 89 -3.52 9.43 2.56
C GLU A 89 -2.53 9.96 1.51
N THR A 90 -1.23 9.78 1.75
CA THR A 90 -0.18 10.20 0.80
C THR A 90 -0.37 9.56 -0.57
N LEU A 91 -0.69 8.26 -0.61
CA LEU A 91 -0.93 7.49 -1.83
C LEU A 91 -2.24 7.93 -2.52
N LEU A 92 -3.32 8.15 -1.77
CA LEU A 92 -4.60 8.60 -2.29
C LEU A 92 -4.50 9.97 -2.97
N VAL A 93 -3.87 10.93 -2.30
CA VAL A 93 -3.66 12.30 -2.85
C VAL A 93 -2.87 12.28 -4.16
N ARG A 94 -2.06 11.23 -4.38
CA ARG A 94 -1.25 11.04 -5.59
C ARG A 94 -1.89 10.11 -6.63
N GLY A 95 -3.16 9.76 -6.45
CA GLY A 95 -3.93 9.00 -7.44
C GLY A 95 -3.69 7.49 -7.43
N ALA A 96 -3.37 6.91 -6.27
CA ALA A 96 -3.34 5.46 -6.13
C ALA A 96 -4.72 4.86 -6.44
N ASN A 97 -4.75 3.78 -7.23
CA ASN A 97 -6.00 3.08 -7.51
C ASN A 97 -6.37 2.20 -6.30
N VAL A 98 -7.46 2.58 -5.63
CA VAL A 98 -7.97 1.92 -4.41
C VAL A 98 -8.65 0.57 -4.67
N ASN A 99 -8.92 0.23 -5.93
CA ASN A 99 -9.70 -0.94 -6.34
C ASN A 99 -8.86 -2.06 -6.97
N ILE A 100 -7.52 -1.91 -7.01
CA ILE A 100 -6.65 -3.02 -7.43
C ILE A 100 -6.71 -4.13 -6.38
N VAL A 101 -7.04 -5.34 -6.82
CA VAL A 101 -7.11 -6.52 -5.97
C VAL A 101 -5.86 -7.39 -6.13
N ASP A 102 -5.54 -8.14 -5.09
CA ASP A 102 -4.48 -9.15 -5.10
C ASP A 102 -4.93 -10.44 -5.81
N VAL A 103 -4.05 -11.45 -5.89
CA VAL A 103 -4.37 -12.76 -6.52
C VAL A 103 -5.53 -13.51 -5.87
N TYR A 104 -5.95 -13.13 -4.65
CA TYR A 104 -7.09 -13.71 -3.93
C TYR A 104 -8.35 -12.83 -4.02
N LEU A 105 -8.32 -11.82 -4.90
CA LEU A 105 -9.35 -10.80 -5.06
C LEU A 105 -9.56 -9.93 -3.81
N TRP A 106 -8.53 -9.74 -2.98
CA TRP A 106 -8.60 -8.82 -1.85
C TRP A 106 -8.25 -7.40 -2.27
N SER A 107 -9.19 -6.47 -2.08
CA SER A 107 -8.95 -5.03 -2.25
C SER A 107 -8.30 -4.41 -0.99
N PRO A 108 -7.67 -3.23 -1.10
CA PRO A 108 -7.24 -2.44 0.05
C PRO A 108 -8.34 -2.24 1.12
N LEU A 109 -9.60 -2.03 0.69
CA LEU A 109 -10.74 -1.89 1.59
C LEU A 109 -11.00 -3.19 2.37
N MET A 110 -10.96 -4.34 1.70
CA MET A 110 -11.12 -5.66 2.35
C MET A 110 -10.01 -5.93 3.38
N LEU A 111 -8.75 -5.62 3.03
CA LEU A 111 -7.60 -5.78 3.93
C LEU A 111 -7.75 -4.91 5.18
N ALA A 112 -8.13 -3.64 5.01
CA ALA A 112 -8.39 -2.71 6.11
C ALA A 112 -9.57 -3.17 6.98
N ALA A 113 -10.65 -3.63 6.35
CA ALA A 113 -11.86 -4.09 7.02
C ALA A 113 -11.61 -5.34 7.89
N TYR A 114 -10.94 -6.34 7.32
CA TYR A 114 -10.55 -7.57 8.03
C TYR A 114 -9.61 -7.31 9.21
N LYS A 115 -8.82 -6.23 9.16
CA LYS A 115 -7.91 -5.80 10.24
C LYS A 115 -8.50 -4.75 11.18
N GLY A 116 -9.78 -4.41 11.03
CA GLY A 116 -10.46 -3.46 11.91
C GLY A 116 -9.94 -2.02 11.81
N ARG A 117 -9.35 -1.63 10.68
CA ARG A 117 -8.72 -0.31 10.50
C ARG A 117 -9.75 0.75 10.14
N ALA A 118 -10.64 1.10 11.08
CA ALA A 118 -11.80 1.98 10.87
C ALA A 118 -11.46 3.31 10.16
N ASN A 119 -10.37 3.98 10.56
CA ASN A 119 -9.94 5.24 9.95
C ASN A 119 -9.53 5.06 8.47
N ILE A 120 -8.84 3.98 8.14
CA ILE A 120 -8.44 3.68 6.76
C ILE A 120 -9.64 3.25 5.92
N VAL A 121 -10.55 2.46 6.48
CA VAL A 121 -11.82 2.12 5.81
C VAL A 121 -12.55 3.40 5.40
N ARG A 122 -12.66 4.39 6.30
CA ARG A 122 -13.23 5.69 5.98
C ARG A 122 -12.46 6.41 4.86
N GLN A 123 -11.13 6.47 4.94
CA GLN A 123 -10.31 7.11 3.90
C GLN A 123 -10.53 6.47 2.52
N LEU A 124 -10.55 5.14 2.45
CA LEU A 124 -10.72 4.39 1.20
C LEU A 124 -12.13 4.57 0.63
N LEU A 125 -13.18 4.54 1.46
CA LEU A 125 -14.56 4.79 1.02
C LEU A 125 -14.73 6.20 0.46
N ILE A 126 -14.17 7.22 1.14
CA ILE A 126 -14.17 8.62 0.63
C ILE A 126 -13.46 8.70 -0.72
N ALA A 127 -12.40 7.92 -0.92
CA ALA A 127 -11.65 7.86 -2.17
C ALA A 127 -12.30 6.97 -3.26
N GLY A 128 -13.53 6.48 -3.05
CA GLY A 128 -14.27 5.70 -4.06
C GLY A 128 -13.89 4.22 -4.11
N ALA A 129 -13.47 3.64 -2.99
CA ALA A 129 -13.29 2.19 -2.91
C ALA A 129 -14.63 1.46 -3.11
N ASP A 130 -14.64 0.46 -3.98
CA ASP A 130 -15.81 -0.35 -4.29
C ASP A 130 -16.04 -1.39 -3.17
N ASN A 131 -17.08 -1.16 -2.37
CA ASN A 131 -17.48 -2.05 -1.28
C ASN A 131 -18.27 -3.29 -1.74
N SER A 132 -18.62 -3.37 -3.03
CA SER A 132 -19.35 -4.50 -3.64
C SER A 132 -18.43 -5.61 -4.15
N LEU A 133 -17.13 -5.33 -4.29
CA LEU A 133 -16.12 -6.33 -4.64
C LEU A 133 -16.20 -7.54 -3.71
N LYS A 134 -15.85 -8.71 -4.26
CA LYS A 134 -15.83 -9.97 -3.52
C LYS A 134 -14.48 -10.65 -3.66
N THR A 135 -14.00 -11.18 -2.55
CA THR A 135 -12.85 -12.11 -2.52
C THR A 135 -13.17 -13.36 -3.35
N ALA A 136 -12.15 -14.20 -3.62
CA ALA A 136 -12.34 -15.50 -4.27
C ALA A 136 -13.36 -16.41 -3.55
N ASN A 137 -13.56 -16.22 -2.23
CA ASN A 137 -14.55 -16.95 -1.43
C ASN A 137 -15.93 -16.27 -1.36
N GLY A 138 -16.17 -15.24 -2.18
CA GLY A 138 -17.45 -14.55 -2.26
C GLY A 138 -17.72 -13.53 -1.15
N LYS A 139 -16.72 -13.23 -0.28
CA LYS A 139 -16.89 -12.29 0.84
C LYS A 139 -16.63 -10.83 0.45
N THR A 140 -17.50 -9.93 0.88
CA THR A 140 -17.31 -8.47 0.78
C THR A 140 -16.49 -7.91 1.94
N ALA A 141 -16.07 -6.64 1.86
CA ALA A 141 -15.33 -5.99 2.94
C ALA A 141 -16.13 -5.93 4.26
N SER A 142 -17.44 -5.69 4.21
CA SER A 142 -18.30 -5.68 5.41
C SER A 142 -18.38 -7.07 6.07
N GLN A 143 -18.47 -8.14 5.28
CA GLN A 143 -18.45 -9.52 5.80
C GLN A 143 -17.10 -9.88 6.42
N LEU A 144 -15.99 -9.47 5.80
CA LEU A 144 -14.65 -9.67 6.36
C LEU A 144 -14.42 -8.90 7.66
N ALA A 145 -14.98 -7.70 7.81
CA ALA A 145 -14.97 -6.98 9.09
C ALA A 145 -15.68 -7.77 10.19
N ARG A 146 -16.84 -8.40 9.88
CA ARG A 146 -17.55 -9.28 10.82
C ARG A 146 -16.73 -10.53 11.17
N ASP A 147 -16.09 -11.18 10.18
CA ASP A 147 -15.22 -12.33 10.41
C ASP A 147 -14.05 -11.98 11.36
N GLY A 148 -13.52 -10.76 11.26
CA GLY A 148 -12.48 -10.24 12.15
C GLY A 148 -12.99 -9.76 13.52
N GLY A 149 -14.29 -9.81 13.78
CA GLY A 149 -14.90 -9.33 15.03
C GLY A 149 -15.10 -7.81 15.10
N TYR A 150 -14.94 -7.09 13.99
CA TYR A 150 -15.00 -5.63 13.92
C TYR A 150 -16.39 -5.14 13.44
N LEU A 151 -17.42 -5.37 14.25
CA LEU A 151 -18.81 -5.00 13.90
C LEU A 151 -18.95 -3.51 13.55
N HIS A 152 -18.30 -2.63 14.32
CA HIS A 152 -18.31 -1.18 14.04
C HIS A 152 -17.72 -0.83 12.67
N VAL A 153 -16.75 -1.59 12.17
CA VAL A 153 -16.20 -1.39 10.81
C VAL A 153 -17.14 -1.95 9.76
N SER A 154 -17.81 -3.07 10.04
CA SER A 154 -18.82 -3.62 9.15
C SER A 154 -19.99 -2.66 8.93
N ASP A 155 -20.43 -1.97 9.98
CA ASP A 155 -21.53 -1.00 9.91
C ASP A 155 -21.13 0.31 9.21
N MET A 156 -19.83 0.57 9.03
CA MET A 156 -19.31 1.73 8.29
C MET A 156 -19.24 1.52 6.77
N ILE A 157 -19.28 0.27 6.29
CA ILE A 157 -19.08 -0.12 4.89
C ILE A 157 -20.42 -0.37 4.22
#